data_AF-A0A8I1QSH1-F1
#
_entry.id   AF-A0A8I1QSH1-F1
#
_cell.length_a   1.000
_cell.length_b   1.000
_cell.length_c   1.000
_cell.angle_alpha   90.00
_cell.angle_beta   90.00
_cell.angle_gamma   90.00
#
_symmetry.space_group_name_H-M   'P 1'
#
loop_
_entity.id
_entity.type
_entity.pdbx_description
1 polymer ?
#
loop_
_entity_poly.entity_id
_entity_poly.type
_entity_poly.pdbx_seq_one_letter_code
_entity_poly.pdbx_strand_id
1 'polypeptide(L)'
;MSHRASPLDRAVLACFRGFTRALLVGLAAALPWLAQAQSPSIPAPSAYDEVSRLMRAQQLDQALSRAQDYLRGNPRDPQMRFLLGVAQNQKGDSAAALETFTNLTQDNPELPEPHNNLAVLHAAAGRYDEARVALEAAIRANPRYAVALENLGDVYARLAERAWQRARDVDAQNPRLAPKLKAVQSLLATTPR
;
A
#
# COMPACT_ATOMS: atom_id res chain seq x y z
N MET A 1 -52.72 25.68 -43.82
CA MET A 1 -51.99 26.33 -44.94
C MET A 1 -50.59 26.61 -44.42
N SER A 2 -49.46 26.11 -44.94
CA SER A 2 -49.11 25.29 -46.09
C SER A 2 -47.79 24.59 -45.75
N HIS A 3 -47.65 23.37 -46.25
CA HIS A 3 -46.43 22.56 -46.31
C HIS A 3 -45.19 23.30 -46.81
N ARG A 4 -44.01 22.84 -46.36
CA ARG A 4 -42.91 22.41 -47.23
C ARG A 4 -42.01 21.39 -46.51
N ALA A 5 -42.19 20.13 -46.87
CA ALA A 5 -41.15 19.10 -46.73
C ALA A 5 -40.27 19.17 -47.98
N SER A 6 -38.96 19.17 -47.81
CA SER A 6 -37.97 19.15 -48.90
C SER A 6 -37.45 17.72 -49.14
N PRO A 7 -36.99 17.42 -50.36
CA PRO A 7 -36.85 16.06 -50.88
C PRO A 7 -35.53 15.42 -50.46
N LEU A 8 -35.46 14.09 -50.62
CA LEU A 8 -34.28 13.22 -50.55
C LEU A 8 -34.18 12.30 -49.32
N ASP A 9 -35.33 11.96 -48.75
CA ASP A 9 -35.57 10.74 -47.96
C ASP A 9 -35.82 9.52 -48.89
N ARG A 10 -34.96 9.32 -49.89
CA ARG A 10 -35.14 8.30 -50.94
C ARG A 10 -33.81 7.74 -51.43
N ALA A 11 -33.17 6.90 -50.63
CA ALA A 11 -32.16 5.96 -51.12
C ALA A 11 -32.03 4.68 -50.28
N VAL A 12 -33.11 4.22 -49.65
CA VAL A 12 -33.21 2.86 -49.10
C VAL A 12 -34.49 2.24 -49.63
N LEU A 13 -34.50 1.79 -50.89
CA LEU A 13 -35.33 0.71 -51.42
C LEU A 13 -35.14 0.63 -52.94
N ALA A 14 -34.41 -0.37 -53.42
CA ALA A 14 -34.73 -1.14 -54.64
C ALA A 14 -33.54 -2.03 -55.01
N CYS A 15 -33.68 -3.33 -54.75
CA CYS A 15 -33.53 -4.37 -55.77
C CYS A 15 -33.88 -5.73 -55.14
N PHE A 16 -35.17 -6.07 -55.16
CA PHE A 16 -35.66 -7.42 -54.92
C PHE A 16 -36.55 -7.81 -56.10
N ARG A 17 -36.00 -8.59 -57.03
CA ARG A 17 -36.79 -9.42 -57.95
C ARG A 17 -36.05 -10.71 -58.29
N GLY A 18 -36.50 -11.78 -57.65
CA GLY A 18 -36.89 -13.04 -58.29
C GLY A 18 -35.81 -13.90 -58.91
N PHE A 19 -35.52 -15.03 -58.26
CA PHE A 19 -35.54 -16.32 -58.95
C PHE A 19 -36.10 -17.41 -58.01
N THR A 20 -36.94 -18.24 -58.60
CA THR A 20 -37.82 -19.24 -57.99
C THR A 20 -37.11 -20.55 -57.63
N ARG A 21 -37.49 -21.10 -56.46
CA ARG A 21 -37.56 -22.53 -56.05
C ARG A 21 -36.69 -23.57 -56.78
N ALA A 22 -35.80 -24.23 -56.03
CA ALA A 22 -35.52 -25.65 -56.17
C ALA A 22 -35.12 -26.30 -54.81
N LEU A 23 -35.81 -27.41 -54.52
CA LEU A 23 -35.70 -28.48 -53.50
C LEU A 23 -34.80 -28.38 -52.25
N LEU A 24 -35.44 -28.77 -51.14
CA LEU A 24 -34.90 -29.33 -49.89
C LEU A 24 -33.93 -30.52 -50.12
N VAL A 25 -32.68 -30.42 -49.64
CA VAL A 25 -31.88 -31.53 -49.09
C VAL A 25 -30.84 -30.94 -48.10
N GLY A 26 -30.72 -31.51 -46.91
CA GLY A 26 -29.49 -31.43 -46.09
C GLY A 26 -29.60 -30.66 -44.78
N LEU A 27 -30.11 -31.33 -43.75
CA LEU A 27 -29.84 -31.02 -42.34
C LEU A 27 -28.34 -31.18 -42.04
N ALA A 28 -27.84 -30.28 -41.20
CA ALA A 28 -26.68 -30.40 -40.33
C ALA A 28 -25.28 -30.53 -40.97
N ALA A 29 -24.52 -29.42 -40.99
CA ALA A 29 -23.07 -29.45 -40.76
C ALA A 29 -22.50 -28.08 -40.34
N ALA A 30 -22.11 -28.01 -39.06
CA ALA A 30 -20.88 -27.41 -38.57
C ALA A 30 -20.61 -25.90 -38.83
N LEU A 31 -20.94 -25.06 -37.84
CA LEU A 31 -20.18 -23.84 -37.53
C LEU A 31 -19.32 -24.09 -36.26
N PRO A 32 -18.18 -24.80 -36.30
CA PRO A 32 -17.32 -24.95 -35.14
C PRO A 32 -16.22 -23.88 -35.19
N TRP A 33 -16.58 -22.59 -35.23
CA TRP A 33 -15.58 -21.52 -35.09
C TRP A 33 -15.79 -20.66 -33.83
N LEU A 34 -16.99 -20.62 -33.25
CA LEU A 34 -17.27 -19.74 -32.10
C LEU A 34 -16.89 -20.30 -30.71
N ALA A 35 -16.00 -21.29 -30.62
CA ALA A 35 -15.70 -21.97 -29.34
C ALA A 35 -14.26 -21.81 -28.79
N GLN A 36 -13.43 -20.92 -29.33
CA GLN A 36 -12.05 -20.70 -28.82
C GLN A 36 -11.76 -19.25 -28.43
N ALA A 37 -12.76 -18.52 -27.96
CA ALA A 37 -12.46 -17.40 -27.06
C ALA A 37 -11.93 -18.00 -25.76
N GLN A 38 -10.60 -18.20 -25.68
CA GLN A 38 -9.93 -18.45 -24.41
C GLN A 38 -10.36 -17.31 -23.49
N SER A 39 -11.16 -17.64 -22.47
CA SER A 39 -11.47 -16.67 -21.43
C SER A 39 -10.13 -16.15 -20.91
N PRO A 40 -9.91 -14.82 -20.80
CA PRO A 40 -8.64 -14.31 -20.30
C PRO A 40 -8.38 -14.99 -18.96
N SER A 41 -7.34 -15.83 -18.90
CA SER A 41 -6.93 -16.50 -17.68
C SER A 41 -6.49 -15.42 -16.72
N ILE A 42 -7.24 -15.20 -15.64
CA ILE A 42 -6.80 -14.32 -14.57
C ILE A 42 -5.47 -14.92 -14.06
N PRO A 43 -4.34 -14.21 -14.16
CA PRO A 43 -3.08 -14.74 -13.65
C PRO A 43 -3.24 -15.06 -12.17
N ALA A 44 -2.70 -16.19 -11.73
CA ALA A 44 -2.72 -16.55 -10.33
C ALA A 44 -2.14 -15.39 -9.50
N PRO A 45 -2.73 -15.03 -8.34
CA PRO A 45 -2.20 -13.97 -7.49
C PRO A 45 -0.72 -14.22 -7.17
N SER A 46 0.09 -13.17 -7.17
CA SER A 46 1.49 -13.31 -6.77
C SER A 46 1.58 -13.75 -5.30
N ALA A 47 2.70 -14.34 -4.90
CA ALA A 47 2.93 -14.68 -3.49
C ALA A 47 2.77 -13.44 -2.58
N TYR A 48 3.15 -12.26 -3.07
CA TYR A 48 2.96 -10.99 -2.37
C TYR A 48 1.48 -10.66 -2.17
N ASP A 49 0.64 -10.88 -3.18
CA ASP A 49 -0.80 -10.63 -3.11
C ASP A 49 -1.48 -11.56 -2.11
N GLU A 50 -1.06 -12.83 -2.07
CA GLU A 50 -1.56 -13.80 -1.10
C GLU A 50 -1.24 -13.36 0.33
N VAL A 51 0.03 -13.06 0.63
CA VAL A 51 0.47 -12.60 1.96
C VAL A 51 -0.24 -11.30 2.35
N SER A 52 -0.29 -10.33 1.44
CA SER A 52 -0.96 -9.03 1.68
C SER A 52 -2.47 -9.19 1.92
N ARG A 53 -3.11 -10.15 1.26
CA ARG A 53 -4.52 -10.48 1.50
C ARG A 53 -4.73 -11.11 2.88
N LEU A 54 -3.87 -12.06 3.27
CA LEU A 54 -3.93 -12.70 4.59
C LEU A 54 -3.74 -11.68 5.71
N MET A 55 -2.81 -10.73 5.56
CA MET A 55 -2.60 -9.62 6.51
C MET A 55 -3.84 -8.74 6.66
N ARG A 56 -4.45 -8.33 5.52
CA ARG A 56 -5.71 -7.56 5.53
C ARG A 56 -6.86 -8.32 6.17
N ALA A 57 -6.89 -9.65 6.04
CA ALA A 57 -7.86 -10.52 6.69
C ALA A 57 -7.54 -10.84 8.16
N GLN A 58 -6.48 -10.24 8.74
CA GLN A 58 -5.98 -10.52 10.08
C GLN A 58 -5.60 -12.00 10.33
N GLN A 59 -5.37 -12.75 9.26
CA GLN A 59 -4.88 -14.13 9.31
C GLN A 59 -3.35 -14.13 9.42
N LEU A 60 -2.83 -13.48 10.46
CA LEU A 60 -1.41 -13.14 10.59
C LEU A 60 -0.50 -14.37 10.68
N ASP A 61 -0.93 -15.45 11.34
CA ASP A 61 -0.17 -16.71 11.37
C ASP A 61 0.04 -17.31 9.99
N GLN A 62 -1.01 -17.29 9.16
CA GLN A 62 -0.93 -17.80 7.80
C GLN A 62 -0.05 -16.88 6.94
N ALA A 63 -0.19 -15.56 7.09
CA ALA A 63 0.65 -14.60 6.38
C ALA A 63 2.15 -14.80 6.68
N LEU A 64 2.49 -14.96 7.96
CA LEU A 64 3.87 -15.23 8.40
C LEU A 64 4.40 -16.53 7.84
N SER A 65 3.63 -17.62 7.96
CA SER A 65 4.02 -18.93 7.41
C SER A 65 4.28 -18.85 5.90
N ARG A 66 3.38 -18.20 5.13
CA ARG A 66 3.55 -18.07 3.68
C ARG A 66 4.74 -17.19 3.29
N ALA A 67 4.97 -16.10 4.01
CA ALA A 67 6.14 -15.25 3.77
C ALA A 67 7.45 -15.99 4.07
N GLN A 68 7.53 -16.71 5.19
CA GLN A 68 8.71 -17.50 5.56
C GLN A 68 8.98 -18.62 4.56
N ASP A 69 7.94 -19.33 4.13
CA ASP A 69 8.05 -20.39 3.12
C ASP A 69 8.59 -19.86 1.79
N TYR A 70 8.12 -18.69 1.35
CA TYR A 70 8.63 -18.03 0.15
C TYR A 70 10.12 -17.68 0.30
N LEU A 71 10.50 -17.14 1.46
CA LEU A 71 11.86 -16.70 1.75
C LEU A 71 12.85 -17.88 1.90
N ARG A 72 12.40 -19.12 2.13
CA ARG A 72 13.29 -20.30 2.09
C ARG A 72 13.95 -20.48 0.71
N GLY A 73 13.25 -20.15 -0.37
CA GLY A 73 13.79 -20.18 -1.73
C GLY A 73 14.40 -18.85 -2.20
N ASN A 74 13.96 -17.73 -1.60
CA ASN A 74 14.30 -16.37 -2.03
C ASN A 74 14.75 -15.51 -0.84
N PRO A 75 15.81 -15.87 -0.10
CA PRO A 75 16.09 -15.32 1.24
C PRO A 75 16.41 -13.82 1.25
N ARG A 76 16.78 -13.25 0.11
CA ARG A 76 17.14 -11.83 -0.04
C ARG A 76 16.07 -11.00 -0.76
N ASP A 77 14.89 -11.57 -1.03
CA ASP A 77 13.82 -10.81 -1.68
C ASP A 77 13.34 -9.65 -0.78
N PRO A 78 13.57 -8.38 -1.17
CA PRO A 78 13.31 -7.25 -0.30
C PRO A 78 11.80 -7.03 -0.06
N GLN A 79 10.97 -7.32 -1.06
CA GLN A 79 9.53 -7.11 -0.99
C GLN A 79 8.88 -8.07 0.01
N MET A 80 9.22 -9.37 -0.02
CA MET A 80 8.68 -10.34 0.92
C MET A 80 9.25 -10.14 2.33
N ARG A 81 10.53 -9.74 2.46
CA ARG A 81 11.10 -9.36 3.78
C ARG A 81 10.38 -8.16 4.38
N PHE A 82 10.02 -7.16 3.56
CA PHE A 82 9.20 -6.04 4.00
C PHE A 82 7.83 -6.51 4.50
N LEU A 83 7.11 -7.33 3.72
CA LEU A 83 5.82 -7.89 4.12
C LEU A 83 5.91 -8.73 5.41
N LEU A 84 6.97 -9.52 5.57
CA LEU A 84 7.24 -10.28 6.79
C LEU A 84 7.37 -9.34 8.00
N GLY A 85 8.18 -8.29 7.89
CA GLY A 85 8.36 -7.30 8.96
C GLY A 85 7.06 -6.60 9.34
N VAL A 86 6.24 -6.23 8.35
CA VAL A 86 4.93 -5.61 8.60
C VAL A 86 3.99 -6.61 9.29
N ALA A 87 3.94 -7.86 8.85
CA ALA A 87 3.11 -8.90 9.45
C ALA A 87 3.54 -9.23 10.89
N GLN A 88 4.85 -9.27 11.17
CA GLN A 88 5.40 -9.45 12.52
C GLN A 88 4.93 -8.31 13.44
N ASN A 89 5.05 -7.06 12.99
CA ASN A 89 4.60 -5.90 13.76
C ASN A 89 3.07 -5.93 14.00
N GLN A 90 2.27 -6.24 12.98
CA GLN A 90 0.81 -6.38 13.12
C GLN A 90 0.41 -7.47 14.12
N LYS A 91 1.24 -8.53 14.25
CA LYS A 91 1.04 -9.60 15.23
C LYS A 91 1.47 -9.21 16.64
N GLY A 92 2.10 -8.06 16.81
CA GLY A 92 2.65 -7.59 18.09
C GLY A 92 4.06 -8.12 18.38
N ASP A 93 4.70 -8.81 17.44
CA ASP A 93 6.09 -9.23 17.56
C ASP A 93 7.04 -8.13 17.07
N SER A 94 7.10 -7.04 17.84
CA SER A 94 7.95 -5.89 17.53
C SER A 94 9.44 -6.23 17.55
N ALA A 95 9.86 -7.26 18.27
CA ALA A 95 11.26 -7.69 18.31
C ALA A 95 11.67 -8.33 16.99
N ALA A 96 10.89 -9.28 16.48
CA ALA A 96 11.16 -9.91 15.19
C ALA A 96 11.05 -8.89 14.04
N ALA A 97 10.08 -7.98 14.09
CA ALA A 97 9.95 -6.91 13.10
C ALA A 97 11.17 -5.99 13.08
N LEU A 98 11.71 -5.62 14.25
CA LEU A 98 12.91 -4.80 14.36
C LEU A 98 14.11 -5.49 13.70
N GLU A 99 14.31 -6.77 13.95
CA GLU A 99 15.38 -7.56 13.34
C GLU A 99 15.22 -7.62 11.81
N THR A 100 14.02 -7.99 11.32
CA THR A 100 13.73 -8.09 9.89
C THR A 100 13.99 -6.77 9.17
N PHE A 101 13.47 -5.65 9.68
CA PHE A 101 13.68 -4.35 9.05
C PHE A 101 15.12 -3.85 9.19
N THR A 102 15.80 -4.12 10.30
CA THR A 102 17.21 -3.77 10.47
C THR A 102 18.06 -4.44 9.39
N ASN A 103 17.91 -5.76 9.24
CA ASN A 103 18.63 -6.51 8.22
C ASN A 103 18.25 -6.03 6.80
N LEU A 104 16.98 -5.72 6.56
CA LEU A 104 16.53 -5.21 5.26
C LEU A 104 17.14 -3.84 4.94
N THR A 105 17.22 -2.94 5.91
CA THR A 105 17.86 -1.62 5.71
C THR A 105 19.37 -1.68 5.52
N GLN A 106 20.03 -2.72 6.05
CA GLN A 106 21.46 -2.95 5.83
C GLN A 106 21.74 -3.44 4.41
N ASP A 107 20.91 -4.36 3.89
CA ASP A 107 21.05 -4.89 2.54
C ASP A 107 20.53 -3.94 1.46
N ASN A 108 19.51 -3.14 1.79
CA ASN A 108 18.79 -2.26 0.87
C ASN A 108 18.60 -0.85 1.48
N PRO A 109 19.70 -0.10 1.70
CA PRO A 109 19.63 1.23 2.32
C PRO A 109 18.85 2.27 1.49
N GLU A 110 18.65 2.02 0.21
CA GLU A 110 17.90 2.86 -0.75
C GLU A 110 16.37 2.77 -0.60
N LEU A 111 15.86 1.77 0.14
CA LEU A 111 14.42 1.61 0.33
C LEU A 111 13.94 2.49 1.50
N PRO A 112 13.06 3.49 1.27
CA PRO A 112 12.63 4.38 2.33
C PRO A 112 11.62 3.73 3.30
N GLU A 113 10.80 2.78 2.85
CA GLU A 113 9.72 2.20 3.64
C GLU A 113 10.21 1.36 4.85
N PRO A 114 11.25 0.51 4.74
CA PRO A 114 11.81 -0.21 5.88
C PRO A 114 12.36 0.72 6.97
N HIS A 115 13.05 1.81 6.58
CA HIS A 115 13.53 2.84 7.52
C HIS A 115 12.37 3.51 8.27
N ASN A 116 11.29 3.86 7.57
CA ASN A 116 10.09 4.40 8.20
C ASN A 116 9.45 3.41 9.19
N ASN A 117 9.41 2.12 8.87
CA ASN A 117 8.87 1.10 9.79
C ASN A 117 9.76 0.89 11.03
N LEU A 118 11.09 0.92 10.89
CA LEU A 118 12.00 0.95 12.05
C LEU A 118 11.69 2.14 12.94
N ALA A 119 11.47 3.32 12.36
CA ALA A 119 11.15 4.50 13.14
C ALA A 119 9.86 4.36 13.94
N VAL A 120 8.80 3.78 13.35
CA VAL A 120 7.55 3.49 14.04
C VAL A 120 7.79 2.55 15.23
N LEU A 121 8.58 1.48 15.04
CA LEU A 121 8.94 0.54 16.11
C LEU A 121 9.79 1.18 17.22
N HIS A 122 10.69 2.10 16.86
CA HIS A 122 11.48 2.86 17.83
C HIS A 122 10.60 3.85 18.61
N ALA A 123 9.75 4.61 17.93
CA ALA A 123 8.85 5.57 18.55
C ALA A 123 7.83 4.89 19.49
N ALA A 124 7.27 3.74 19.10
CA ALA A 124 6.38 2.95 19.95
C ALA A 124 7.05 2.49 21.25
N ALA A 125 8.37 2.26 21.22
CA ALA A 125 9.18 1.92 22.38
C ALA A 125 9.74 3.14 23.13
N GLY A 126 9.33 4.37 22.79
CA GLY A 126 9.83 5.62 23.41
C GLY A 126 11.28 5.98 23.03
N ARG A 127 11.87 5.27 22.06
CA ARG A 127 13.24 5.47 21.55
C ARG A 127 13.25 6.53 20.44
N TYR A 128 12.91 7.76 20.82
CA TYR A 128 12.67 8.84 19.85
C TYR A 128 13.93 9.29 19.09
N ASP A 129 15.11 9.15 19.68
CA ASP A 129 16.37 9.49 19.01
C ASP A 129 16.68 8.51 17.87
N GLU A 130 16.50 7.21 18.11
CA GLU A 130 16.64 6.16 17.09
C GLU A 130 15.56 6.28 16.00
N ALA A 131 14.32 6.62 16.40
CA ALA A 131 13.24 6.88 15.44
C ALA A 131 13.59 8.02 14.49
N ARG A 132 14.16 9.11 15.02
CA ARG A 132 14.62 10.26 14.23
C ARG A 132 15.69 9.83 13.21
N VAL A 133 16.71 9.09 13.64
CA VAL A 133 17.79 8.62 12.75
C VAL A 133 17.26 7.78 11.59
N ALA A 134 16.31 6.89 11.88
CA ALA A 134 15.67 6.06 10.86
C ALA A 134 14.82 6.90 9.90
N LEU A 135 14.06 7.89 10.36
CA LEU A 135 13.28 8.78 9.49
C LEU A 135 14.16 9.66 8.62
N GLU A 136 15.25 10.20 9.18
CA GLU A 136 16.26 10.93 8.41
C GLU A 136 16.86 10.03 7.30
N ALA A 137 17.04 8.72 7.55
CA ALA A 137 17.46 7.76 6.53
C ALA A 137 16.40 7.56 5.45
N ALA A 138 15.13 7.38 5.83
CA ALA A 138 14.01 7.28 4.89
C ALA A 138 13.91 8.51 3.97
N ILE A 139 14.09 9.71 4.54
CA ILE A 139 14.04 10.98 3.80
C ILE A 139 15.28 11.16 2.90
N ARG A 140 16.46 10.69 3.31
CA ARG A 140 17.64 10.66 2.43
C ARG A 140 17.41 9.76 1.21
N ALA A 141 16.79 8.60 1.42
CA ALA A 141 16.45 7.66 0.33
C ALA A 141 15.36 8.23 -0.59
N ASN A 142 14.34 8.90 -0.03
CA ASN A 142 13.31 9.58 -0.79
C ASN A 142 12.91 10.93 -0.14
N PRO A 143 13.45 12.06 -0.65
CA PRO A 143 13.17 13.38 -0.09
C PRO A 143 11.70 13.83 -0.18
N ARG A 144 10.87 13.14 -0.98
CA ARG A 144 9.44 13.43 -1.15
C ARG A 144 8.55 12.44 -0.40
N TYR A 145 9.10 11.63 0.49
CA TYR A 145 8.32 10.65 1.25
C TYR A 145 7.51 11.33 2.35
N ALA A 146 6.30 11.77 2.01
CA ALA A 146 5.43 12.55 2.88
C ALA A 146 5.18 11.89 4.24
N VAL A 147 4.95 10.58 4.26
CA VAL A 147 4.72 9.81 5.51
C VAL A 147 5.92 9.88 6.46
N ALA A 148 7.15 9.78 5.94
CA ALA A 148 8.35 9.89 6.78
C ALA A 148 8.55 11.33 7.29
N LEU A 149 8.21 12.35 6.49
CA LEU A 149 8.27 13.76 6.93
C LEU A 149 7.25 14.04 8.05
N GLU A 150 6.04 13.52 7.93
CA GLU A 150 4.99 13.61 8.95
C GLU A 150 5.45 12.93 10.25
N ASN A 151 5.88 11.66 10.17
CA ASN A 151 6.39 10.90 11.31
C ASN A 151 7.59 11.60 11.97
N LEU A 152 8.45 12.28 11.19
CA LEU A 152 9.59 13.03 11.73
C LEU A 152 9.12 14.25 12.52
N GLY A 153 8.07 14.93 12.07
CA GLY A 153 7.42 16.01 12.82
C GLY A 153 6.89 15.53 14.18
N ASP A 154 6.21 14.39 14.20
CA ASP A 154 5.70 13.80 15.44
C ASP A 154 6.83 13.39 16.41
N VAL A 155 7.90 12.79 15.88
CA VAL A 155 9.10 12.46 16.66
C VAL A 155 9.76 13.72 17.22
N TYR A 156 9.85 14.81 16.45
CA TYR A 156 10.38 16.08 16.97
C TYR A 156 9.51 16.69 18.06
N ALA A 157 8.19 16.60 17.95
CA ALA A 157 7.28 17.03 19.01
C ALA A 157 7.53 16.25 20.31
N ARG A 158 7.71 14.92 20.23
CA ARG A 158 8.06 14.07 21.40
C ARG A 158 9.42 14.42 22.00
N LEU A 159 10.43 14.66 21.17
CA LEU A 159 11.76 15.08 21.64
C LEU A 159 11.71 16.45 22.33
N ALA A 160 10.94 17.39 21.79
CA ALA A 160 10.73 18.71 22.39
C ALA A 160 10.02 18.59 23.76
N GLU A 161 8.96 17.77 23.85
CA GLU A 161 8.27 17.48 25.11
C GLU A 161 9.26 16.95 26.16
N ARG A 162 10.04 15.92 25.82
CA ARG A 162 11.04 15.31 26.71
C ARG A 162 12.08 16.33 27.19
N ALA A 163 12.59 17.16 26.29
CA ALA A 163 13.58 18.18 26.62
C ALA A 163 13.01 19.26 27.55
N TRP A 164 11.78 19.72 27.31
CA TRP A 164 11.14 20.71 28.16
C TRP A 164 10.72 20.15 29.52
N GLN A 165 10.34 18.87 29.61
CA GLN A 165 10.10 18.21 30.88
C GLN A 165 11.39 18.17 31.71
N ARG A 166 12.50 17.71 31.11
CA ARG A 166 13.81 17.73 31.78
C ARG A 166 14.23 19.14 32.20
N ALA A 167 13.99 20.16 31.36
CA ALA A 167 14.29 21.54 31.72
C ALA A 167 13.46 22.02 32.93
N ARG A 168 12.19 21.60 33.03
CA ARG A 168 11.31 21.92 34.17
C ARG A 168 11.77 21.24 35.45
N ASP A 169 12.30 20.03 35.35
CA ASP A 169 12.85 19.31 36.52
C ASP A 169 14.09 20.00 37.10
N VAL A 170 14.84 20.75 36.26
CA VAL A 170 16.02 21.53 36.65
C VAL A 170 15.63 22.94 37.10
N ASP A 171 14.70 23.60 36.40
CA ASP A 171 14.28 24.98 36.64
C ASP A 171 12.75 25.07 36.66
N ALA A 172 12.16 24.64 37.78
CA ALA A 172 10.71 24.57 37.96
C ALA A 172 10.04 25.95 38.00
N GLN A 173 10.80 27.02 38.27
CA GLN A 173 10.27 28.38 38.35
C GLN A 173 10.22 29.08 36.98
N ASN A 174 10.77 28.48 35.92
CA ASN A 174 10.79 29.06 34.59
C ASN A 174 9.38 29.22 33.99
N PRO A 175 8.84 30.44 33.88
CA PRO A 175 7.46 30.64 33.43
C PRO A 175 7.27 30.33 31.94
N ARG A 176 8.36 30.17 31.18
CA ARG A 176 8.31 29.91 29.73
C ARG A 176 8.05 28.44 29.39
N LEU A 177 8.23 27.51 30.34
CA LEU A 177 8.14 26.06 30.06
C LEU A 177 6.69 25.56 30.04
N ALA A 178 5.85 26.00 30.98
CA ALA A 178 4.46 25.58 31.08
C ALA A 178 3.64 25.76 29.77
N PRO A 179 3.65 26.94 29.09
CA PRO A 179 2.90 27.09 27.85
C PRO A 179 3.45 26.23 26.71
N LYS A 180 4.77 26.04 26.62
CA LYS A 180 5.39 25.19 25.59
C LYS A 180 4.98 23.73 25.74
N LEU A 181 5.05 23.21 26.98
CA LEU A 181 4.61 21.85 27.30
C LEU A 181 3.12 21.64 26.99
N LYS A 182 2.26 22.59 27.39
CA LYS A 182 0.83 22.52 27.09
C LYS A 182 0.55 22.47 25.58
N ALA A 183 1.25 23.29 24.79
CA ALA A 183 1.08 23.36 23.35
C ALA A 183 1.47 22.04 22.66
N VAL A 184 2.64 21.48 22.98
CA VAL A 184 3.08 20.21 22.35
C VAL A 184 2.23 19.03 22.81
N GLN A 185 1.79 19.00 24.07
CA GLN A 185 0.89 17.96 24.56
C GLN A 185 -0.47 17.99 23.88
N SER A 186 -0.95 19.19 23.53
CA SER A 186 -2.20 19.36 22.78
C SER A 186 -2.04 18.86 21.33
N LEU A 187 -0.92 19.18 20.67
CA LEU A 187 -0.59 18.65 19.34
C LEU A 187 -0.55 17.12 19.34
N LEU A 188 0.16 16.53 20.30
CA LEU A 188 0.33 15.08 20.43
C LEU A 188 -0.95 14.35 20.83
N ALA A 189 -1.94 15.04 21.41
CA ALA A 189 -3.25 14.47 21.73
C ALA A 189 -4.20 14.43 20.53
N THR A 190 -3.97 15.28 19.52
CA THR A 190 -4.78 15.34 18.29
C THR A 190 -4.33 14.37 17.20
N THR A 191 -3.10 13.85 17.29
CA THR A 191 -2.61 12.79 16.39
C THR A 191 -3.22 11.45 16.79
N PRO A 192 -3.99 10.77 15.91
CA PRO A 192 -4.52 9.44 16.18
C PRO A 192 -3.39 8.46 16.52
N ARG A 193 -3.61 7.58 17.50
CA ARG A 193 -2.66 6.51 17.86
C ARG A 193 -2.77 5.32 16.92
#